data_AF-A0A9X9A416-F1
#
_entry.id   AF-A0A9X9A416-F1
#
_cell.length_a   1.000
_cell.length_b   1.000
_cell.length_c   1.000
_cell.angle_alpha   90.00
_cell.angle_beta   90.00
_cell.angle_gamma   90.00
#
_symmetry.space_group_name_H-M   'P 1'
#
loop_
_entity.id
_entity.type
_entity.pdbx_description
1 polymer ?
#
loop_
_entity_poly.entity_id
_entity_poly.type
_entity_poly.pdbx_seq_one_letter_code
_entity_poly.pdbx_strand_id
1 'polypeptide(L)' 'HANIATGAVGLITTGVQAEQILNNNEADLIFIGRELLRNPYFPRIAANELGFELQEPHQYKRAPGKIHTNK' A
#
# COMPACT_ATOMS: atom_id res chain seq x y z
N HIS A 1 16.76 -20.69 3.20
CA HIS A 1 15.37 -20.20 3.10
C HIS A 1 14.46 -21.37 2.78
N ALA A 2 13.34 -21.50 3.49
CA ALA A 2 12.28 -22.42 3.07
C ALA A 2 11.57 -21.81 1.85
N ASN A 3 11.33 -22.59 0.81
CA ASN A 3 10.69 -22.11 -0.42
C ASN A 3 9.16 -22.04 -0.26
N ILE A 4 8.71 -21.16 0.63
CA ILE A 4 7.30 -20.94 0.96
C ILE A 4 7.03 -19.44 1.01
N ALA A 5 5.89 -19.03 0.46
CA ALA A 5 5.50 -17.63 0.48
C ALA A 5 5.30 -17.13 1.92
N THR A 6 5.82 -15.95 2.24
CA THR A 6 5.74 -15.32 3.55
C THR A 6 5.03 -13.97 3.49
N GLY A 7 4.51 -13.53 4.63
CA GLY A 7 3.97 -12.18 4.77
C GLY A 7 4.61 -11.43 5.92
N ALA A 8 4.98 -10.18 5.70
CA ALA A 8 5.50 -9.29 6.72
C ALA A 8 4.36 -8.63 7.49
N VAL A 9 4.50 -8.51 8.80
CA VAL A 9 3.52 -7.87 9.70
C VAL A 9 4.23 -7.18 10.85
N GLY A 10 3.61 -6.14 11.39
CA GLY A 10 4.05 -5.46 12.60
C GLY A 10 4.77 -4.14 12.30
N LEU A 11 4.18 -3.04 12.79
CA LEU A 11 4.73 -1.67 12.65
C LEU A 11 5.03 -1.26 11.19
N ILE A 12 4.24 -1.77 10.24
CA ILE A 12 4.24 -1.30 8.86
C ILE A 12 3.16 -0.23 8.77
N THR A 13 3.57 1.02 8.53
CA THR A 13 2.67 2.19 8.61
C THR A 13 2.72 3.12 7.41
N THR A 14 3.59 2.87 6.42
CA THR A 14 3.65 3.67 5.18
C THR A 14 3.71 2.77 3.94
N GLY A 15 3.29 3.30 2.80
CA GLY A 15 3.42 2.63 1.51
C GLY A 15 4.87 2.45 1.10
N VAL A 16 5.72 3.46 1.36
CA VAL A 16 7.17 3.38 1.07
C VAL A 16 7.85 2.24 1.84
N GLN A 17 7.54 2.06 3.12
CA GLN A 17 8.08 0.97 3.92
C GLN A 17 7.61 -0.40 3.40
N ALA A 18 6.33 -0.53 3.05
CA ALA A 18 5.78 -1.75 2.47
C ALA A 18 6.46 -2.11 1.14
N GLU A 19 6.65 -1.12 0.27
CA GLU A 19 7.30 -1.27 -1.04
C GLU A 19 8.78 -1.67 -0.90
N GLN A 20 9.49 -1.15 0.10
CA GLN A 20 10.87 -1.54 0.39
C GLN A 20 10.97 -3.02 0.79
N ILE A 21 10.08 -3.51 1.66
CA ILE A 21 10.06 -4.92 2.09
C ILE A 21 9.87 -5.85 0.89
N LEU A 22 8.95 -5.49 -0.02
CA LEU A 22 8.68 -6.27 -1.24
C LEU A 22 9.89 -6.26 -2.19
N ASN A 23 10.46 -5.08 -2.48
CA ASN A 23 11.60 -4.96 -3.39
C ASN A 23 12.86 -5.67 -2.87
N ASN A 24 13.02 -5.75 -1.55
CA ASN A 24 14.12 -6.48 -0.92
C ASN A 24 13.91 -8.00 -0.90
N ASN A 25 12.75 -8.51 -1.36
CA ASN A 25 12.35 -9.92 -1.25
C ASN A 25 12.32 -10.42 0.20
N GLU A 26 11.98 -9.56 1.16
CA GLU A 26 11.86 -9.92 2.58
C GLU A 26 10.52 -10.62 2.87
N ALA A 27 9.49 -10.36 2.07
CA ALA A 27 8.20 -11.04 2.10
C ALA A 27 7.49 -10.96 0.74
N ASP A 28 6.51 -11.84 0.52
CA ASP A 28 5.66 -11.85 -0.67
C ASP A 28 4.37 -11.02 -0.48
N LEU A 29 3.96 -10.80 0.77
CA LEU A 29 2.77 -10.03 1.14
C LEU A 29 3.03 -9.11 2.32
N ILE A 30 2.24 -8.04 2.41
CA ILE A 30 2.28 -7.08 3.50
C ILE A 30 0.94 -7.10 4.25
N PHE A 31 0.99 -7.36 5.55
CA PHE A 31 -0.17 -7.31 6.44
C PHE A 31 -0.19 -6.00 7.23
N ILE A 32 -1.29 -5.25 7.07
CA ILE A 32 -1.51 -3.98 7.76
C ILE A 32 -2.54 -4.18 8.88
N GLY A 33 -2.12 -3.91 10.11
CA GLY A 33 -2.95 -4.07 11.31
C GLY A 33 -3.52 -2.74 11.82
N ARG A 34 -2.94 -2.22 12.91
CA ARG A 34 -3.38 -0.99 13.59
C ARG A 34 -3.49 0.22 12.66
N GLU A 35 -2.64 0.31 11.64
CA GLU A 35 -2.70 1.43 10.69
C GLU A 35 -4.00 1.42 9.87
N LEU A 36 -4.48 0.24 9.47
CA LEU A 36 -5.75 0.10 8.77
C LEU A 36 -6.95 0.48 9.67
N LEU A 37 -6.83 0.27 10.99
CA LEU A 37 -7.84 0.70 11.97
C LEU A 37 -7.84 2.23 12.19
N ARG A 38 -6.66 2.88 12.12
CA ARG A 38 -6.56 4.35 12.18
C ARG A 38 -7.08 4.99 10.90
N ASN A 39 -6.79 4.36 9.76
CA ASN A 39 -7.19 4.84 8.47
C ASN A 39 -7.61 3.68 7.54
N PRO A 40 -8.92 3.45 7.34
CA PRO A 40 -9.40 2.38 6.47
C PRO A 40 -9.05 2.59 5.00
N TYR A 41 -8.67 3.82 4.60
CA TYR A 41 -8.18 4.13 3.26
C TYR A 41 -6.65 4.10 3.17
N PHE A 42 -5.97 3.39 4.08
CA PHE A 42 -4.52 3.18 4.00
C PHE A 42 -4.02 2.79 2.60
N PRO A 43 -4.65 1.85 1.86
CA PRO A 43 -4.20 1.50 0.51
C PRO A 43 -4.19 2.69 -0.47
N ARG A 44 -5.16 3.60 -0.34
CA ARG A 44 -5.21 4.83 -1.14
C ARG A 44 -4.08 5.79 -0.78
N ILE A 45 -3.75 5.90 0.51
CA ILE A 45 -2.62 6.71 0.96
C ILE A 45 -1.30 6.12 0.45
N ALA A 46 -1.09 4.82 0.61
CA ALA A 46 0.07 4.13 0.09
C ALA A 46 0.22 4.30 -1.43
N ALA A 47 -0.88 4.16 -2.19
CA ALA A 47 -0.88 4.41 -3.63
C ALA A 47 -0.45 5.84 -3.98
N ASN A 48 -0.97 6.85 -3.26
CA ASN A 48 -0.55 8.24 -3.46
C ASN A 48 0.93 8.47 -3.11
N GLU A 49 1.45 7.84 -2.06
CA GLU A 49 2.87 7.93 -1.67
C GLU A 49 3.80 7.33 -2.75
N LEU A 50 3.36 6.24 -3.37
CA LEU A 50 4.12 5.51 -4.38
C LEU A 50 3.87 6.03 -5.82
N GLY A 51 2.96 6.99 -6.00
CA GLY A 51 2.55 7.47 -7.32
C GLY A 51 1.84 6.41 -8.17
N PHE A 52 1.21 5.42 -7.52
CA PHE A 52 0.48 4.34 -8.18
C PHE A 52 -0.98 4.71 -8.40
N GLU A 53 -1.52 4.40 -9.59
CA GLU A 53 -2.94 4.59 -9.88
C GLU A 53 -3.78 3.43 -9.31
N LEU A 54 -4.46 3.68 -8.21
CA LEU A 54 -5.35 2.72 -7.57
C LEU A 54 -6.72 2.70 -8.26
N GLN A 55 -7.21 1.50 -8.61
CA GLN A 55 -8.59 1.34 -9.06
C GLN A 55 -9.55 1.52 -7.88
N GLU A 56 -10.20 2.68 -7.82
CA GLU A 56 -11.14 3.01 -6.75
C GLU A 56 -12.59 2.59 -7.06
N PRO A 57 -13.43 2.34 -6.04
CA PRO A 57 -14.88 2.24 -6.21
C PRO A 57 -15.45 3.43 -6.98
N HIS A 58 -16.42 3.19 -7.86
CA HIS A 58 -16.98 4.21 -8.75
C HIS A 58 -17.41 5.49 -8.02
N GLN A 59 -17.94 5.34 -6.81
CA GLN A 59 -18.45 6.41 -5.96
C GLN A 59 -17.35 7.39 -5.53
N TYR A 60 -16.08 6.97 -5.49
CA TYR A 60 -14.95 7.79 -5.04
C TYR A 60 -14.16 8.44 -6.17
N LYS A 61 -14.52 8.22 -7.44
CA LYS A 61 -13.86 8.81 -8.62
C LYS A 61 -13.72 10.35 -8.60
N ARG A 62 -14.56 11.04 -7.83
CA ARG A 62 -14.58 12.51 -7.70
C ARG A 62 -13.86 13.01 -6.45
N ALA A 63 -13.45 12.11 -5.56
CA ALA A 63 -12.68 12.48 -4.39
C ALA A 63 -11.32 13.02 -4.84
N PRO A 64 -10.77 14.02 -4.14
CA PRO A 64 -9.42 14.48 -4.43
C PRO A 64 -8.41 13.37 -4.09
N GLY A 65 -8.06 12.57 -5.11
CA GLY A 65 -6.89 11.70 -5.13
C GLY A 65 -5.79 12.37 -5.95
N LYS A 66 -4.56 12.42 -5.45
CA LYS A 66 -3.46 12.95 -6.25
C LYS A 66 -3.06 11.90 -7.28
N ILE A 67 -3.68 11.97 -8.45
CA ILE A 67 -3.08 11.49 -9.69
C ILE A 67 -3.32 12.58 -10.74
N HIS A 68 -2.34 13.47 -10.87
CA HIS A 68 -2.19 14.33 -12.03
C HIS A 68 -0.72 14.25 -12.43
N THR A 69 -0.39 13.25 -13.24
CA THR A 69 0.78 13.38 -14.09
C THR A 69 0.35 12.95 -15.49
N ASN A 70 -0.15 13.95 -16.24
CA ASN A 70 -0.05 13.91 -17.69
C ASN A 70 1.43 13.66 -18.02
N LYS A 71 1.72 12.50 -18.59
CA LYS A 71 2.81 12.40 -19.55
C LYS A 71 2.18 12.22 -20.92
#